data_AF-A0A8G1N1L3-F1
#
_entry.id   AF-A0A8G1N1L3-F1
#
_cell.length_a   1.000
_cell.length_b   1.000
_cell.length_c   1.000
_cell.angle_alpha   90.00
_cell.angle_beta   90.00
_cell.angle_gamma   90.00
#
_symmetry.space_group_name_H-M   'P 1'
#
loop_
_entity.id
_entity.type
_entity.pdbx_description
1 polymer ?
#
loop_
_entity_poly.entity_id
_entity_poly.type
_entity_poly.pdbx_seq_one_letter_code
_entity_poly.pdbx_strand_id
1 'polypeptide(L)'
;MVERSPAEQQPKVEHFGQLMGTVLAYFVMGAAVLVVIDLVFVIPSGRGFGQTSGWIAALPTVWVYTEQFRRYAGAARWGLMAVGVLLGLAAGLAVTIVAPATWLPMYSGGLGGLAAALVYGALWYAGIKAFGEERSA
;
A
#
# COMPACT_ATOMS: atom_id res chain seq x y z
N MET A 1 37.56 -11.95 -12.53
CA MET A 1 36.25 -12.53 -12.88
C MET A 1 35.70 -13.14 -11.60
N VAL A 2 34.85 -12.41 -10.87
CA VAL A 2 34.38 -12.84 -9.55
C VAL A 2 33.20 -13.78 -9.78
N GLU A 3 33.41 -15.06 -9.49
CA GLU A 3 32.39 -16.09 -9.46
C GLU A 3 31.39 -15.73 -8.34
N ARG A 4 30.22 -15.21 -8.70
CA ARG A 4 29.15 -15.00 -7.73
C ARG A 4 28.66 -16.36 -7.27
N SER A 5 28.71 -16.58 -5.96
CA SER A 5 28.27 -17.82 -5.32
C SER A 5 26.79 -18.09 -5.63
N PRO A 6 26.38 -19.33 -5.96
CA PRO A 6 24.99 -19.69 -6.30
C PRO A 6 23.98 -19.47 -5.16
N ALA A 7 24.42 -19.05 -3.97
CA ALA A 7 23.57 -18.66 -2.86
C ALA A 7 22.88 -17.28 -3.05
N GLU A 8 23.31 -16.46 -4.01
CA GLU A 8 22.70 -15.14 -4.29
C GLU A 8 21.43 -15.22 -5.18
N GLN A 9 21.04 -16.41 -5.64
CA GLN A 9 19.96 -16.62 -6.62
C GLN A 9 18.74 -17.37 -6.08
N GLN A 10 18.60 -17.55 -4.77
CA GLN A 10 17.32 -18.01 -4.23
C GLN A 10 16.36 -16.81 -4.15
N PRO A 11 15.15 -16.88 -4.74
CA PRO A 11 14.13 -15.88 -4.52
C PRO A 11 13.88 -15.82 -3.02
N LYS A 12 14.35 -14.75 -2.39
CA LYS A 12 14.26 -14.61 -0.94
C LYS A 12 12.79 -14.36 -0.65
N VAL A 13 12.09 -15.41 -0.20
CA VAL A 13 10.70 -15.34 0.26
C VAL A 13 10.57 -14.10 1.15
N GLU A 14 9.84 -13.11 0.67
CA GLU A 14 9.65 -11.87 1.42
C GLU A 14 8.90 -12.20 2.70
N HIS A 15 9.51 -11.97 3.85
CA HIS A 15 8.81 -12.15 5.12
C HIS A 15 7.67 -11.13 5.22
N PHE A 16 6.54 -11.53 5.82
CA PHE A 16 5.38 -10.67 6.06
C PHE A 16 5.77 -9.28 6.59
N GLY A 17 6.68 -9.24 7.57
CA GLY A 17 7.17 -7.99 8.16
C GLY A 17 7.92 -7.08 7.17
N GLN A 18 8.62 -7.65 6.20
CA GLN A 18 9.31 -6.88 5.16
C GLN A 18 8.30 -6.26 4.19
N LEU A 19 7.29 -7.01 3.74
CA LEU A 19 6.23 -6.49 2.89
C LEU A 19 5.49 -5.35 3.62
N MET A 20 5.05 -5.61 4.86
CA MET A 20 4.25 -4.63 5.60
C MET A 20 5.07 -3.40 6.02
N GLY A 21 6.34 -3.58 6.35
CA GLY A 21 7.28 -2.48 6.58
C GLY A 21 7.47 -1.62 5.33
N THR A 22 7.58 -2.24 4.15
CA THR A 22 7.72 -1.52 2.87
C THR A 22 6.45 -0.75 2.54
N VAL A 23 5.28 -1.38 2.69
CA VAL A 23 3.97 -0.73 2.50
C VAL A 23 3.84 0.48 3.43
N LEU A 24 4.18 0.32 4.72
CA LEU A 24 4.12 1.41 5.69
C LEU A 24 5.10 2.54 5.35
N ALA A 25 6.33 2.21 4.93
CA ALA A 25 7.32 3.22 4.52
C ALA A 25 6.83 4.05 3.31
N TYR A 26 6.25 3.39 2.29
CA TYR A 26 5.66 4.07 1.14
C TYR A 26 4.45 4.91 1.52
N PHE A 27 3.61 4.45 2.46
CA PHE A 27 2.51 5.25 2.97
C PHE A 27 3.01 6.50 3.72
N VAL A 28 3.99 6.36 4.60
CA VAL A 28 4.58 7.49 5.35
C VAL A 28 5.21 8.50 4.40
N MET A 29 5.90 8.02 3.36
CA MET A 29 6.43 8.86 2.29
C MET A 29 5.30 9.60 1.56
N GLY A 30 4.23 8.90 1.20
CA GLY A 30 3.04 9.49 0.58
C GLY A 30 2.36 10.53 1.45
N ALA A 31 2.27 10.29 2.76
CA ALA A 31 1.73 11.22 3.74
C ALA A 31 2.59 12.49 3.85
N ALA A 32 3.92 12.35 3.87
CA ALA A 32 4.84 13.48 3.87
C ALA A 32 4.71 14.32 2.59
N VAL A 33 4.64 13.68 1.43
CA VAL A 33 4.40 14.36 0.15
C VAL A 33 3.04 15.06 0.15
N LEU A 34 2.00 14.41 0.67
CA LEU A 34 0.67 15.02 0.78
C LEU A 34 0.67 16.27 1.67
N VAL A 35 1.38 16.27 2.79
CA VAL A 35 1.55 17.48 3.64
C VAL A 35 2.15 18.61 2.82
N VAL A 36 3.23 18.33 2.07
CA VAL A 36 3.90 19.33 1.23
C VAL A 36 2.94 19.86 0.16
N ILE A 37 2.21 18.97 -0.53
CA ILE A 37 1.20 19.33 -1.53
C ILE A 37 0.14 20.22 -0.90
N ASP A 38 -0.41 19.83 0.25
CA ASP A 38 -1.47 20.60 0.91
C ASP A 38 -0.98 22.02 1.28
N LEU A 39 0.22 22.14 1.82
CA LEU A 39 0.85 23.44 2.15
C LEU A 39 1.04 24.33 0.92
N VAL A 40 1.47 23.76 -0.22
CA VAL A 40 1.65 24.51 -1.47
C VAL A 40 0.35 25.15 -1.94
N PHE A 41 -0.80 24.53 -1.68
CA PHE A 41 -2.10 25.10 -2.01
C PHE A 41 -2.65 26.03 -0.93
N VAL A 42 -2.34 25.80 0.35
CA VAL A 42 -2.75 26.67 1.47
C VAL A 42 -2.20 28.09 1.31
N ILE A 43 -0.91 28.22 0.98
CA ILE A 43 -0.22 29.51 0.90
C ILE A 43 -0.88 30.50 -0.10
N PRO A 44 -1.16 30.12 -1.37
CA PRO A 44 -1.73 31.04 -2.35
C PRO A 44 -3.25 31.21 -2.26
N SER A 45 -3.99 30.20 -1.74
CA SER A 45 -5.46 30.22 -1.78
C SER A 45 -6.12 30.70 -0.49
N GLY A 46 -5.38 30.75 0.63
CA GLY A 46 -5.93 31.05 1.95
C GLY A 46 -6.86 29.96 2.50
N ARG A 47 -6.95 28.79 1.84
CA ARG A 47 -7.73 27.66 2.35
C ARG A 47 -7.11 27.07 3.63
N GLY A 48 -7.93 26.40 4.43
CA GLY A 48 -7.45 25.67 5.60
C GLY A 48 -6.53 24.49 5.23
N PHE A 49 -5.59 24.18 6.12
CA PHE A 49 -4.76 22.98 6.04
C PHE A 49 -5.59 21.70 6.27
N GLY A 50 -5.21 20.61 5.62
CA GLY A 50 -5.81 19.28 5.78
C GLY A 50 -7.17 19.10 5.09
N GLN A 51 -7.56 20.04 4.21
CA GLN A 51 -8.78 19.93 3.42
C GLN A 51 -8.63 18.98 2.22
N THR A 52 -7.41 18.66 1.80
CA THR A 52 -7.15 17.61 0.82
C THR A 52 -7.39 16.23 1.45
N SER A 53 -8.11 15.35 0.75
CA SER A 53 -8.41 14.02 1.28
C SER A 53 -7.16 13.16 1.42
N GLY A 54 -7.02 12.49 2.58
CA GLY A 54 -5.81 11.78 2.95
C GLY A 54 -5.55 10.46 2.22
N TRP A 55 -6.54 9.91 1.51
CA TRP A 55 -6.39 8.61 0.85
C TRP A 55 -5.25 8.60 -0.18
N ILE A 56 -4.91 9.78 -0.73
CA ILE A 56 -3.81 9.99 -1.67
C ILE A 56 -2.46 9.52 -1.09
N ALA A 57 -2.29 9.59 0.24
CA ALA A 57 -1.09 9.10 0.92
C ALA A 57 -0.84 7.60 0.69
N ALA A 58 -1.86 6.81 0.34
CA ALA A 58 -1.73 5.40 0.02
C ALA A 58 -1.33 5.11 -1.43
N LEU A 59 -1.37 6.09 -2.34
CA LEU A 59 -1.02 5.86 -3.75
C LEU A 59 0.37 5.27 -3.96
N PRO A 60 1.44 5.70 -3.24
CA PRO A 60 2.75 5.09 -3.41
C PRO A 60 2.78 3.59 -3.10
N THR A 61 1.90 3.08 -2.23
CA THR A 61 1.88 1.65 -1.90
C THR A 61 1.46 0.78 -3.08
N VAL A 62 0.78 1.34 -4.08
CA VAL A 62 0.42 0.64 -5.32
C VAL A 62 1.67 0.16 -6.07
N TRP A 63 2.78 0.90 -5.98
CA TRP A 63 4.04 0.50 -6.59
C TRP A 63 4.56 -0.80 -5.96
N VAL A 64 4.56 -0.87 -4.62
CA VAL A 64 4.94 -2.08 -3.86
C VAL A 64 4.13 -3.28 -4.35
N TYR A 65 2.81 -3.14 -4.47
CA TYR A 65 1.94 -4.23 -4.91
C TYR A 65 2.10 -4.58 -6.40
N THR A 66 2.44 -3.62 -7.24
CA THR A 66 2.72 -3.87 -8.65
C THR A 66 4.00 -4.69 -8.80
N GLU A 67 5.04 -4.40 -8.03
CA GLU A 67 6.26 -5.20 -7.99
C GLU A 67 5.95 -6.63 -7.50
N GLN A 68 5.19 -6.77 -6.41
CA GLN A 68 4.74 -8.08 -5.96
C GLN A 68 3.97 -8.84 -7.03
N PHE A 69 3.01 -8.20 -7.68
CA PHE A 69 2.20 -8.80 -8.73
C PHE A 69 3.03 -9.28 -9.93
N ARG A 70 4.13 -8.57 -10.24
CA ARG A 70 5.07 -8.96 -11.31
C ARG A 70 5.91 -10.18 -10.94
N ARG A 71 6.26 -10.36 -9.65
CA ARG A 71 7.06 -11.50 -9.16
C ARG A 71 6.36 -12.84 -9.33
N TYR A 72 5.04 -12.88 -9.15
CA TYR A 72 4.25 -14.11 -9.25
C TYR A 72 3.66 -14.31 -10.67
N ALA A 73 3.51 -15.57 -11.07
CA ALA A 73 2.83 -16.04 -12.27
C ALA A 73 1.48 -16.71 -11.91
N GLY A 74 0.87 -17.36 -12.90
CA GLY A 74 -0.39 -18.07 -12.73
C GLY A 74 -1.64 -17.18 -12.74
N ALA A 75 -2.81 -17.83 -12.75
CA ALA A 75 -4.11 -17.15 -12.70
C ALA A 75 -4.47 -16.70 -11.27
N ALA A 76 -3.94 -17.37 -10.24
CA ALA A 76 -4.25 -17.11 -8.83
C ALA A 76 -3.97 -15.64 -8.43
N ARG A 77 -2.88 -15.04 -8.93
CA ARG A 77 -2.52 -13.65 -8.63
C ARG A 77 -3.60 -12.63 -9.02
N TRP A 78 -4.37 -12.90 -10.09
CA TRP A 78 -5.47 -12.02 -10.51
C TRP A 78 -6.64 -12.12 -9.54
N GLY A 79 -7.00 -13.33 -9.11
CA GLY A 79 -8.03 -13.55 -8.10
C GLY A 79 -7.65 -12.91 -6.76
N LEU A 80 -6.41 -13.12 -6.31
CA LEU A 80 -5.89 -12.51 -5.08
C LEU A 80 -5.85 -10.98 -5.17
N MET A 81 -5.43 -10.43 -6.31
CA MET A 81 -5.45 -8.98 -6.54
C MET A 81 -6.88 -8.44 -6.45
N ALA A 82 -7.85 -9.07 -7.11
CA ALA A 82 -9.24 -8.63 -7.10
C ALA A 82 -9.85 -8.70 -5.69
N VAL A 83 -9.70 -9.82 -4.98
CA VAL A 83 -10.18 -9.98 -3.60
C VAL A 83 -9.49 -8.99 -2.66
N GLY A 84 -8.17 -8.81 -2.81
CA GLY A 84 -7.39 -7.85 -2.05
C GLY A 84 -7.89 -6.42 -2.25
N VAL A 85 -8.16 -6.01 -3.50
CA VAL A 85 -8.71 -4.68 -3.80
C VAL A 85 -10.08 -4.51 -3.13
N LEU A 86 -10.98 -5.48 -3.30
CA LEU A 86 -12.34 -5.39 -2.75
C LEU A 86 -12.32 -5.28 -1.22
N LEU A 87 -11.60 -6.17 -0.55
CA LEU A 87 -11.54 -6.20 0.92
C LEU A 87 -10.70 -5.06 1.50
N GLY A 88 -9.62 -4.67 0.82
CA GLY A 88 -8.84 -3.48 1.19
C GLY A 88 -9.69 -2.21 1.12
N LEU A 89 -10.39 -1.98 0.01
CA LEU A 89 -11.30 -0.83 -0.12
C LEU A 89 -12.43 -0.88 0.91
N ALA A 90 -13.03 -2.04 1.15
CA ALA A 90 -14.05 -2.20 2.18
C ALA A 90 -13.53 -1.82 3.58
N ALA A 91 -12.31 -2.24 3.93
CA ALA A 91 -11.68 -1.88 5.19
C ALA A 91 -11.39 -0.37 5.28
N GLY A 92 -10.86 0.24 4.22
CA GLY A 92 -10.60 1.67 4.18
C GLY A 92 -11.86 2.53 4.28
N LEU A 93 -12.93 2.11 3.61
CA LEU A 93 -14.24 2.73 3.72
C LEU A 93 -14.81 2.56 5.13
N ALA A 94 -14.73 1.37 5.72
CA ALA A 94 -15.20 1.14 7.08
C ALA A 94 -14.51 2.07 8.08
N VAL A 95 -13.18 2.22 8.00
CA VAL A 95 -12.42 3.17 8.83
C VAL A 95 -12.85 4.62 8.59
N THR A 96 -13.09 5.01 7.34
CA THR A 96 -13.53 6.36 7.00
C THR A 96 -14.94 6.65 7.53
N ILE A 97 -15.84 5.68 7.50
CA ILE A 97 -17.24 5.80 7.96
C ILE A 97 -17.32 5.95 9.48
N VAL A 98 -16.49 5.22 10.23
CA VAL A 98 -16.47 5.31 11.70
C VAL A 98 -15.62 6.46 12.23
N ALA A 99 -14.85 7.13 11.37
CA ALA A 99 -14.04 8.26 11.77
C ALA A 99 -14.92 9.44 12.24
N PRO A 100 -14.52 10.18 13.29
CA PRO A 100 -15.25 11.36 13.73
C PRO A 100 -15.44 12.38 12.61
N ALA A 101 -16.67 12.87 12.43
CA ALA A 101 -16.98 13.89 11.44
C ALA A 101 -16.26 15.23 11.67
N THR A 102 -15.71 15.44 12.87
CA THR A 102 -14.91 16.62 13.24
C THR A 102 -13.47 16.54 12.76
N TRP A 103 -13.01 15.38 12.28
CA TRP A 103 -11.66 15.23 11.76
C TRP A 103 -11.50 15.88 10.39
N LEU A 104 -10.30 16.41 10.16
CA LEU A 104 -9.94 16.93 8.84
C LEU A 104 -10.01 15.80 7.80
N PRO A 105 -10.45 16.09 6.55
CA PRO A 105 -10.47 15.11 5.45
C PRO A 105 -9.14 14.38 5.23
N MET A 106 -8.03 15.04 5.54
CA MET A 106 -6.70 14.46 5.50
C MET A 106 -6.51 13.31 6.50
N TYR A 107 -7.07 13.40 7.72
CA TYR A 107 -6.90 12.37 8.74
C TYR A 107 -7.82 11.17 8.49
N SER A 108 -9.11 11.42 8.23
CA SER A 108 -10.08 10.37 7.95
C SER A 108 -9.72 9.60 6.68
N GLY A 109 -9.42 10.32 5.59
CA GLY A 109 -8.97 9.70 4.34
C GLY A 109 -7.61 9.00 4.49
N GLY A 110 -6.68 9.55 5.28
CA GLY A 110 -5.36 8.98 5.50
C GLY A 110 -5.42 7.64 6.22
N LEU A 111 -6.22 7.57 7.30
CA LEU A 111 -6.46 6.33 8.03
C LEU A 111 -7.22 5.30 7.18
N GLY A 112 -8.20 5.75 6.38
CA GLY A 112 -8.87 4.89 5.41
C GLY A 112 -7.90 4.30 4.37
N GLY A 113 -7.03 5.13 3.80
CA GLY A 113 -6.00 4.70 2.86
C GLY A 113 -4.99 3.74 3.49
N LEU A 114 -4.54 4.01 4.71
CA LEU A 114 -3.63 3.12 5.45
C LEU A 114 -4.28 1.76 5.72
N ALA A 115 -5.52 1.74 6.20
CA ALA A 115 -6.26 0.51 6.47
C ALA A 115 -6.42 -0.32 5.19
N ALA A 116 -6.78 0.33 4.08
CA ALA A 116 -6.88 -0.34 2.79
C ALA A 116 -5.55 -0.95 2.34
N ALA A 117 -4.46 -0.19 2.46
CA ALA A 117 -3.12 -0.68 2.13
C ALA A 117 -2.72 -1.87 3.00
N LEU A 118 -2.87 -1.80 4.32
CA LEU A 118 -2.46 -2.88 5.23
C LEU A 118 -3.29 -4.16 5.06
N VAL A 119 -4.61 -4.02 4.92
CA VAL A 119 -5.51 -5.17 4.69
C VAL A 119 -5.20 -5.83 3.35
N TYR A 120 -5.01 -5.04 2.29
CA TYR A 120 -4.56 -5.58 1.00
C TYR A 120 -3.26 -6.36 1.16
N GLY A 121 -2.25 -5.77 1.81
CA GLY A 121 -0.94 -6.39 1.96
C GLY A 121 -0.99 -7.71 2.73
N ALA A 122 -1.79 -7.77 3.80
CA ALA A 122 -1.98 -9.00 4.57
C ALA A 122 -2.69 -10.10 3.77
N LEU A 123 -3.74 -9.75 3.03
CA LEU A 123 -4.46 -10.68 2.16
C LEU A 123 -3.58 -11.17 1.01
N TRP A 124 -2.82 -10.26 0.41
CA TRP A 124 -1.87 -10.59 -0.64
C TRP A 124 -0.84 -11.60 -0.13
N TYR A 125 -0.20 -11.32 1.02
CA TYR A 125 0.78 -12.22 1.62
C TYR A 125 0.19 -13.60 1.97
N ALA A 126 -0.99 -13.63 2.58
CA ALA A 126 -1.67 -14.89 2.89
C ALA A 126 -2.00 -15.67 1.61
N GLY A 127 -2.46 -14.97 0.57
CA GLY A 127 -2.82 -15.53 -0.72
C GLY A 127 -1.63 -16.13 -1.47
N ILE A 128 -0.53 -15.37 -1.62
CA ILE A 128 0.67 -15.87 -2.31
C ILE A 128 1.34 -17.00 -1.53
N LYS A 129 1.26 -17.00 -0.20
CA LYS A 129 1.77 -18.12 0.61
C LYS A 129 0.98 -19.40 0.37
N ALA A 130 -0.32 -19.30 0.13
CA ALA A 130 -1.21 -20.44 -0.07
C ALA A 130 -1.28 -20.91 -1.53
N PHE A 131 -1.24 -19.99 -2.49
CA PHE A 131 -1.56 -20.25 -3.90
C PHE A 131 -0.54 -19.63 -4.89
N GLY A 132 0.54 -19.03 -4.39
CA GLY A 132 1.50 -18.30 -5.22
C GLY A 132 2.41 -19.23 -6.02
N GLU A 133 2.45 -19.00 -7.32
CA GLU A 133 3.44 -19.58 -8.23
C GLU A 133 4.49 -18.51 -8.53
N GLU A 134 5.60 -18.51 -7.79
CA GLU A 134 6.67 -17.54 -8.03
C GLU A 134 7.34 -17.83 -9.40
N ARG A 135 7.60 -16.78 -10.20
CA ARG A 135 8.33 -16.99 -11.46
C ARG A 135 9.74 -17.44 -11.14
N SER A 136 10.14 -18.58 -11.69
CA SER A 136 11.55 -18.96 -11.77
C SER A 136 12.28 -17.88 -12.57
N ALA A 137 13.27 -17.23 -11.95
CA ALA A 137 14.12 -16.23 -12.61
C ALA A 137 14.97 -16.85 -13.71
#